data_AF-A0A5S9M4G8-F1
#
_entry.id   AF-A0A5S9M4G8-F1
#
_cell.length_a   1.000
_cell.length_b   1.000
_cell.length_c   1.000
_cell.angle_alpha   90.00
_cell.angle_beta   90.00
_cell.angle_gamma   90.00
#
_symmetry.space_group_name_H-M   'P 1'
#
loop_
_entity.id
_entity.type
_entity.pdbx_description
1 polymer ?
#
loop_
_entity_poly.entity_id
_entity_poly.type
_entity_poly.pdbx_seq_one_letter_code
_entity_poly.pdbx_strand_id
1 'polypeptide(L)'
;MCARKKIDGITDLRDESDRNGMRIVIELRRDANAHVLLNNLYKQTTLQTSFGINLLALVDGQPKVLSLKQCLEYYLEHQKK
;
A
#
# COMPACT_ATOMS: atom_id res chain seq x y z
N MET A 1 -11.81 6.03 -14.60
CA MET A 1 -11.02 6.91 -13.70
C MET A 1 -9.66 7.33 -14.29
N CYS A 2 -9.53 7.47 -15.63
CA CYS A 2 -8.26 7.86 -16.28
C CYS A 2 -8.49 8.86 -17.44
N ALA A 3 -9.27 9.91 -17.22
CA ALA A 3 -9.52 10.94 -18.25
C ALA A 3 -8.72 12.24 -18.01
N ARG A 4 -7.56 12.15 -17.36
CA ARG A 4 -6.63 13.27 -17.24
C ARG A 4 -5.22 12.70 -17.33
N LYS A 5 -4.58 12.93 -18.49
CA LYS A 5 -3.15 12.72 -18.73
C LYS A 5 -2.33 13.41 -17.63
N LYS A 6 -2.11 12.76 -16.49
CA LYS A 6 -1.26 13.30 -15.42
C LYS A 6 0.21 12.90 -15.61
N ILE A 7 0.46 11.85 -16.38
CA ILE A 7 1.80 11.31 -16.60
C ILE A 7 2.01 11.18 -18.12
N ASP A 8 2.88 12.01 -18.66
CA ASP A 8 3.21 12.06 -20.08
C ASP A 8 4.25 10.96 -20.39
N GLY A 9 3.97 10.07 -21.36
CA GLY A 9 4.85 8.93 -21.68
C GLY A 9 4.24 7.54 -21.53
N ILE A 10 3.04 7.43 -20.96
CA ILE A 10 2.26 6.17 -20.93
C ILE A 10 1.41 6.09 -22.20
N THR A 11 1.60 5.01 -22.96
CA THR A 11 0.90 4.75 -24.22
C THR A 11 -0.39 3.96 -23.97
N ASP A 12 -0.33 2.94 -23.13
CA ASP A 12 -1.47 2.04 -22.86
C ASP A 12 -1.39 1.47 -21.43
N LEU A 13 -2.54 1.07 -20.89
CA LEU A 13 -2.68 0.43 -19.59
C LEU A 13 -3.63 -0.76 -19.72
N ARG A 14 -3.12 -1.97 -19.47
CA ARG A 14 -3.88 -3.22 -19.58
C ARG A 14 -3.92 -3.96 -18.26
N ASP A 15 -5.11 -4.40 -17.89
CA ASP A 15 -5.32 -5.29 -16.76
C ASP A 15 -5.44 -6.72 -17.29
N GLU A 16 -4.46 -7.55 -16.98
CA GLU A 16 -4.38 -8.98 -17.32
C GLU A 16 -4.53 -9.85 -16.07
N SER A 17 -5.24 -9.36 -15.07
CA SER A 17 -5.50 -10.12 -13.85
C SER A 17 -6.35 -11.36 -14.16
N ASP A 18 -5.90 -12.51 -13.64
CA ASP A 18 -6.57 -13.79 -13.79
C ASP A 18 -6.98 -14.35 -12.41
N ARG A 19 -7.43 -15.61 -12.36
CA ARG A 19 -7.81 -16.27 -11.09
C ARG A 19 -6.61 -16.61 -10.19
N ASN A 20 -5.39 -16.57 -10.71
CA ASN A 20 -4.16 -16.95 -10.04
C ASN A 20 -3.32 -15.74 -9.60
N GLY A 21 -3.62 -14.54 -10.10
CA GLY A 21 -2.91 -13.33 -9.70
C GLY A 21 -3.40 -12.06 -10.39
N MET A 22 -3.02 -10.92 -9.80
CA MET A 22 -3.26 -9.60 -10.37
C MET A 22 -2.06 -9.19 -11.23
N ARG A 23 -2.29 -8.81 -12.49
CA ARG A 23 -1.24 -8.35 -13.41
C ARG A 23 -1.69 -7.08 -14.13
N ILE A 24 -1.00 -5.98 -13.88
CA ILE A 24 -1.23 -4.71 -14.58
C ILE A 24 -0.01 -4.42 -15.45
N VAL A 25 -0.23 -4.26 -16.76
CA VAL A 25 0.80 -3.94 -17.75
C VAL A 25 0.67 -2.49 -18.16
N ILE A 26 1.76 -1.74 -18.07
CA ILE A 26 1.82 -0.32 -18.46
C ILE A 26 2.81 -0.21 -19.62
N GLU A 27 2.31 0.14 -20.80
CA GLU A 27 3.15 0.34 -21.98
C GLU A 27 3.64 1.79 -22.04
N LEU A 28 4.93 1.96 -22.29
CA LEU A 28 5.58 3.27 -22.37
C LEU A 28 5.96 3.60 -23.82
N ARG A 29 6.06 4.88 -24.15
CA ARG A 29 6.64 5.31 -25.44
C ARG A 29 8.15 5.04 -25.46
N ARG A 30 8.71 4.81 -26.66
CA ARG A 30 10.13 4.42 -26.85
C ARG A 30 11.14 5.48 -26.39
N ASP A 31 10.72 6.74 -26.35
CA ASP A 31 11.51 7.90 -25.92
C ASP A 31 11.44 8.16 -24.41
N ALA A 32 10.62 7.38 -23.68
CA ALA A 32 10.29 7.65 -22.30
C ALA A 32 11.18 6.85 -21.33
N ASN A 33 11.74 7.53 -20.31
CA ASN A 33 12.54 6.87 -19.29
C ASN A 33 11.65 6.16 -18.25
N ALA A 34 11.64 4.82 -18.30
CA ALA A 34 10.81 3.98 -17.44
C ALA A 34 11.02 4.22 -15.94
N HIS A 35 12.25 4.48 -15.49
CA HIS A 35 12.54 4.70 -14.07
C HIS A 35 11.96 6.02 -13.55
N VAL A 36 12.04 7.08 -14.35
CA VAL A 36 11.46 8.39 -14.00
C VAL A 36 9.93 8.29 -13.95
N LEU A 37 9.35 7.58 -14.92
CA LEU A 37 7.91 7.33 -14.99
C LEU A 37 7.39 6.49 -13.82
N LEU A 38 8.12 5.43 -13.44
CA LEU A 38 7.78 4.61 -12.28
C LEU A 38 7.80 5.42 -10.98
N ASN A 39 8.81 6.27 -10.80
CA ASN A 39 8.89 7.14 -9.62
C ASN A 39 7.75 8.17 -9.59
N ASN A 40 7.36 8.71 -10.74
CA ASN A 40 6.21 9.60 -10.83
C ASN A 40 4.90 8.86 -10.56
N LEU A 41 4.76 7.62 -11.03
CA LEU A 41 3.63 6.76 -10.73
C LEU A 41 3.50 6.51 -9.22
N TYR A 42 4.59 6.17 -8.53
CA TYR A 42 4.56 6.01 -7.06
C TYR A 42 4.19 7.29 -6.31
N LYS A 43 4.59 8.46 -6.80
CA LYS A 43 4.29 9.75 -6.14
C LYS A 43 2.88 10.26 -6.41
N GLN A 44 2.34 10.03 -7.61
CA GLN A 44 1.11 10.66 -8.08
C GLN A 44 -0.11 9.73 -8.04
N THR A 45 0.09 8.44 -7.82
CA THR A 45 -0.97 7.44 -7.73
C THR A 45 -0.88 6.68 -6.41
N THR A 46 -1.95 5.98 -6.05
CA THR A 46 -1.99 5.13 -4.86
C THR A 46 -1.26 3.78 -5.04
N LEU A 47 -0.35 3.67 -6.02
CA LEU A 47 0.48 2.48 -6.20
C LEU A 47 1.43 2.25 -5.02
N GLN A 48 1.84 3.32 -4.35
CA GLN A 48 2.58 3.25 -3.10
C GLN A 48 1.85 4.06 -2.04
N THR A 49 1.38 3.39 -1.00
CA THR A 49 0.74 4.03 0.17
C THR A 49 1.51 3.70 1.42
N SER A 50 1.81 4.70 2.24
CA SER A 50 2.35 4.47 3.58
C SER A 50 1.21 4.03 4.51
N PHE A 51 1.38 2.89 5.18
CA PHE A 51 0.47 2.46 6.23
C PHE A 51 1.01 2.89 7.59
N GLY A 52 0.35 3.87 8.20
CA GLY A 52 0.64 4.28 9.57
C GLY A 52 0.04 3.28 10.56
N ILE A 53 0.87 2.54 11.27
CA ILE A 53 0.42 1.60 12.30
C ILE A 53 0.20 2.38 13.60
N ASN A 54 -1.03 2.36 14.14
CA ASN A 54 -1.31 2.81 15.50
C ASN A 54 -1.96 1.67 16.28
N LEU A 55 -1.19 1.03 17.15
CA LEU A 55 -1.63 -0.08 17.98
C LEU A 55 -2.37 0.44 19.22
N LEU A 56 -3.54 1.03 19.02
CA LEU A 56 -4.41 1.52 20.08
C LEU A 56 -5.35 0.39 20.54
N ALA A 57 -5.34 0.08 21.84
CA ALA A 57 -6.21 -0.93 22.42
C ALA A 57 -6.72 -0.51 23.81
N LEU A 58 -7.81 -1.15 24.28
CA LEU A 58 -8.29 -0.98 25.64
C LEU A 58 -7.54 -1.94 26.56
N VAL A 59 -6.91 -1.39 27.60
CA VAL A 59 -6.29 -2.15 28.68
C VAL A 59 -6.94 -1.70 29.99
N ASP A 60 -7.58 -2.63 30.69
CA ASP A 60 -8.32 -2.37 31.94
C ASP A 60 -9.35 -1.23 31.81
N GLY A 61 -10.03 -1.16 30.66
CA GLY A 61 -11.06 -0.15 30.39
C GLY A 61 -10.54 1.23 29.96
N GLN A 62 -9.23 1.41 29.84
CA GLN A 62 -8.63 2.67 29.36
C GLN A 62 -7.93 2.51 28.01
N PRO A 63 -8.07 3.46 27.07
CA PRO A 63 -7.39 3.42 25.78
C PRO A 63 -5.89 3.68 25.96
N LYS A 64 -5.06 2.75 25.49
CA LYS A 64 -3.60 2.86 25.52
C LYS A 64 -3.02 2.55 24.15
N VAL A 65 -2.02 3.34 23.74
CA VAL A 65 -1.19 3.02 22.58
C VAL A 65 -0.12 2.04 23.05
N LEU A 66 -0.06 0.88 22.41
CA LEU A 66 0.79 -0.24 22.79
C LEU A 66 1.93 -0.40 21.77
N SER A 67 3.08 -0.85 22.25
CA SER A 67 4.10 -1.45 21.40
C SER A 67 3.73 -2.90 21.07
N LEU A 68 4.35 -3.46 20.02
CA LEU A 68 4.16 -4.87 19.66
C LEU A 68 4.46 -5.81 20.84
N LYS A 69 5.49 -5.51 21.63
CA LYS A 69 5.84 -6.28 22.83
C LYS A 69 4.70 -6.28 23.85
N GLN A 70 4.14 -5.11 24.16
CA GLN A 70 3.03 -4.99 25.11
C GLN A 70 1.78 -5.73 24.62
N CYS A 71 1.48 -5.68 23.32
CA CYS A 71 0.39 -6.47 22.75
C CYS A 71 0.56 -7.97 23.01
N LEU A 72 1.77 -8.50 22.83
CA LEU A 72 2.08 -9.91 23.10
C LEU A 72 2.02 -10.24 24.59
N GLU A 73 2.51 -9.35 25.45
CA GLU A 73 2.44 -9.53 26.91
C GLU A 73 0.99 -9.62 27.39
N TYR A 74 0.13 -8.67 27.00
CA TYR A 74 -1.29 -8.70 27.35
C TYR A 74 -2.01 -9.92 26.77
N TYR A 75 -1.64 -10.37 25.57
CA TYR A 75 -2.18 -11.59 24.99
C TYR A 75 -1.81 -12.84 25.81
N LEU A 76 -0.55 -12.98 26.22
CA LEU A 76 -0.09 -14.09 27.05
C LEU A 76 -0.70 -14.06 28.45
N GLU A 77 -0.85 -12.87 29.06
CA GLU A 77 -1.55 -12.72 30.34
C GLU A 77 -3.03 -13.12 30.24
N HIS A 78 -3.69 -12.79 29.13
CA HIS A 78 -5.06 -13.20 28.88
C HIS A 78 -5.20 -14.72 28.76
N GLN A 79 -4.24 -15.41 28.14
CA GLN A 79 -4.26 -16.88 28.02
C GLN A 79 -3.93 -17.65 29.31
N LYS A 80 -3.24 -17.01 30.27
CA LYS A 80 -2.91 -17.65 31.56
C LYS A 80 -4.07 -17.63 32.56
N LYS A 81 -5.05 -16.76 32.34
CA LYS A 81 -6.31 -16.71 33.10
C LYS A 81 -7.29 -17.72 32.54
#